data_AF-A0A6A6XNV0-F1
#
_entry.id   AF-A0A6A6XNV0-F1
#
_cell.length_a   1.000
_cell.length_b   1.000
_cell.length_c   1.000
_cell.angle_alpha   90.00
_cell.angle_beta   90.00
_cell.angle_gamma   90.00
#
_symmetry.space_group_name_H-M   'P 1'
#
loop_
_entity.id
_entity.type
_entity.pdbx_description
1 polymer ?
#
loop_
_entity_poly.entity_id
_entity_poly.type
_entity_poly.pdbx_seq_one_letter_code
_entity_poly.pdbx_strand_id
1 'polypeptide(L)'
;MSTLLSLPREIRDIIIDLVLASPSATQAQETHYRRPLTLSNSAKIRNRIHVPIAQYPSGLNLLSTCRQLHAEAKECARRLKLPYTLDLLIANETYIFPTWISCPPRTSNTISEVLVKLRLAGVYSRILSSPMLPGFTKFAPNEEDILSPFAQSLAHLLRCFLLGGAASASSHPAVSAPNVDYQYSIGTLVIDVPSPPDLKEGETFCRLRHDLDFVNSTINPLEHPLILHSRFFFHWMIRCASWLESHDSEELVHLKRHLGKVIFRLDGKTQKTIKIWS
;
A
#
# COMPACT_ATOMS: atom_id res chain seq x y z
N MET A 1 -7.90 -3.27 -37.15
CA MET A 1 -7.18 -1.99 -37.05
C MET A 1 -7.55 -1.33 -35.73
N SER A 2 -6.60 -0.76 -34.99
CA SER A 2 -6.86 -0.19 -33.66
C SER A 2 -7.63 1.13 -33.78
N THR A 3 -8.90 1.11 -33.37
CA THR A 3 -9.84 2.26 -33.41
C THR A 3 -9.41 3.45 -32.55
N LEU A 4 -8.54 3.24 -31.56
CA LEU A 4 -8.09 4.32 -30.68
C LEU A 4 -7.14 5.30 -31.39
N LEU A 5 -6.20 4.80 -32.20
CA LEU A 5 -5.21 5.65 -32.90
C LEU A 5 -5.80 6.42 -34.09
N SER A 6 -6.96 6.00 -34.61
CA SER A 6 -7.67 6.74 -35.66
C SER A 6 -8.38 7.99 -35.15
N LEU A 7 -8.54 8.15 -33.83
CA LEU A 7 -9.12 9.35 -33.25
C LEU A 7 -8.15 10.55 -33.38
N PRO A 8 -8.65 11.78 -33.53
CA PRO A 8 -7.81 12.98 -33.42
C PRO A 8 -7.05 13.03 -32.09
N ARG A 9 -5.87 13.66 -32.09
CA ARG A 9 -4.97 13.67 -30.92
C ARG A 9 -5.63 14.30 -29.70
N GLU A 10 -6.43 15.33 -29.91
CA GLU A 10 -7.14 16.09 -28.89
C GLU A 10 -8.12 15.19 -28.13
N ILE A 11 -8.84 14.33 -28.85
CA ILE A 11 -9.78 13.38 -28.25
C ILE A 11 -9.03 12.31 -27.46
N ARG A 12 -7.88 11.85 -27.97
CA ARG A 12 -7.04 10.89 -27.23
C ARG A 12 -6.49 11.49 -25.95
N ASP A 13 -6.02 12.73 -25.98
CA ASP A 13 -5.52 13.41 -24.77
C ASP A 13 -6.64 13.58 -23.73
N ILE A 14 -7.87 13.91 -24.14
CA ILE A 14 -9.03 13.96 -23.21
C ILE A 14 -9.30 12.59 -22.60
N ILE A 15 -9.30 11.52 -23.40
CA ILE A 15 -9.50 10.15 -22.90
C ILE A 15 -8.38 9.77 -21.93
N ILE A 16 -7.13 10.03 -22.28
CA ILE A 16 -5.96 9.75 -21.44
C ILE A 16 -6.05 10.54 -20.14
N ASP A 17 -6.40 11.82 -20.20
CA ASP A 17 -6.56 12.65 -19.01
C ASP A 17 -7.63 12.08 -18.08
N LEU A 18 -8.79 11.70 -18.63
CA LEU A 18 -9.88 11.07 -17.87
C LEU A 18 -9.44 9.74 -17.26
N VAL A 19 -8.73 8.90 -18.01
CA VAL A 19 -8.24 7.60 -17.52
C VAL A 19 -7.21 7.77 -16.42
N LEU A 20 -6.28 8.73 -16.57
CA LEU A 20 -5.25 9.02 -15.58
C LEU A 20 -5.80 9.69 -14.32
N ALA A 21 -6.80 10.55 -14.46
CA ALA A 21 -7.45 11.22 -13.34
C ALA A 21 -8.46 10.32 -12.62
N SER A 22 -9.00 9.31 -13.30
CA SER A 22 -9.90 8.34 -12.69
C SER A 22 -9.11 7.48 -11.72
N PRO A 23 -9.44 7.49 -10.40
CA PRO A 23 -8.89 6.49 -9.50
C PRO A 23 -9.32 5.14 -10.07
N SER A 24 -8.35 4.32 -10.48
CA SER A 24 -8.66 2.96 -10.91
C SER A 24 -9.53 2.36 -9.81
N ALA A 25 -10.78 2.03 -10.16
CA ALA A 25 -11.63 1.26 -9.28
C ALA A 25 -10.90 -0.06 -9.14
N THR A 26 -10.06 -0.18 -8.12
CA THR A 26 -9.62 -1.45 -7.59
C THR A 26 -10.91 -2.07 -7.07
N GLN A 27 -11.72 -2.62 -7.98
CA GLN A 27 -12.87 -3.42 -7.61
C GLN A 27 -12.30 -4.41 -6.62
N ALA A 28 -12.87 -4.40 -5.43
CA ALA A 28 -12.66 -5.38 -4.40
C ALA A 28 -13.22 -6.73 -4.89
N GLN A 29 -12.77 -7.21 -6.06
CA GLN A 29 -12.85 -8.60 -6.41
C GLN A 29 -11.89 -9.31 -5.46
N GLU A 30 -12.47 -9.64 -4.32
CA GLU A 30 -12.20 -10.76 -3.45
C GLU A 30 -10.79 -11.34 -3.60
N THR A 31 -10.04 -11.15 -2.53
CA THR A 31 -8.71 -11.67 -2.20
C THR A 31 -8.53 -13.19 -2.36
N HIS A 32 -9.50 -13.92 -2.92
CA HIS A 32 -9.44 -15.36 -3.17
C HIS A 32 -8.42 -15.77 -4.25
N TYR A 33 -7.90 -14.85 -5.07
CA TYR A 33 -6.99 -15.20 -6.17
C TYR A 33 -5.58 -14.58 -6.16
N ARG A 34 -5.19 -13.80 -5.15
CA ARG A 34 -3.76 -13.48 -4.97
C ARG A 34 -3.05 -14.67 -4.35
N ARG A 35 -2.82 -15.70 -5.18
CA ARG A 35 -2.03 -16.88 -4.83
C ARG A 35 -0.68 -16.37 -4.33
N PRO A 36 -0.26 -16.70 -3.09
CA PRO A 36 1.12 -16.49 -2.71
C PRO A 36 1.97 -17.20 -3.76
N LEU A 37 2.91 -16.48 -4.38
CA LEU A 37 3.92 -17.09 -5.24
C LEU A 37 4.82 -17.95 -4.34
N THR A 38 4.34 -19.12 -3.95
CA THR A 38 5.22 -20.16 -3.44
C THR A 38 6.04 -20.62 -4.65
N LEU A 39 7.35 -20.38 -4.60
CA LEU A 39 8.33 -20.83 -5.58
C LEU A 39 8.39 -22.36 -5.79
N SER A 40 7.43 -23.13 -5.26
CA SER A 40 7.48 -24.59 -5.12
C SER A 40 6.62 -25.36 -6.14
N ASN A 41 6.06 -24.71 -7.16
CA ASN A 41 5.24 -25.38 -8.19
C ASN A 41 5.81 -25.27 -9.61
N SER A 42 7.14 -25.29 -9.75
CA SER A 42 7.82 -25.47 -11.05
C SER A 42 7.72 -26.90 -11.59
N ALA A 43 7.06 -27.83 -10.88
CA ALA A 43 6.84 -29.18 -11.36
C ALA A 43 5.49 -29.31 -12.10
N LYS A 44 5.59 -29.45 -13.43
CA LYS A 44 4.59 -30.10 -14.31
C LYS A 44 3.30 -29.32 -14.62
N ILE A 45 3.41 -28.22 -15.35
CA ILE A 45 2.35 -27.82 -16.30
C ILE A 45 2.88 -28.08 -17.70
N ARG A 46 2.78 -29.34 -18.14
CA ARG A 46 3.13 -29.82 -19.49
C ARG A 46 1.89 -29.94 -20.40
N ASN A 47 0.83 -29.20 -20.09
CA ASN A 47 -0.33 -29.12 -20.98
C ASN A 47 -0.06 -28.02 -22.01
N ARG A 48 0.49 -28.42 -23.16
CA ARG A 48 0.56 -27.60 -24.37
C ARG A 48 -0.87 -27.30 -24.82
N ILE A 49 -1.40 -26.16 -24.40
CA ILE A 49 -2.61 -25.59 -24.99
C ILE A 49 -2.24 -25.25 -26.44
N HIS A 50 -2.73 -26.06 -27.37
CA HIS A 50 -2.57 -25.78 -28.79
C HIS A 50 -3.58 -24.70 -29.16
N VAL A 51 -3.17 -23.44 -29.05
CA VAL A 51 -3.97 -22.31 -29.53
C VAL A 51 -3.85 -22.32 -31.05
N PRO A 52 -4.95 -22.42 -31.81
CA PRO A 52 -4.90 -22.35 -33.26
C PRO A 52 -4.25 -21.03 -33.67
N ILE A 53 -3.31 -21.10 -34.62
CA ILE A 53 -2.59 -19.94 -35.16
C ILE A 53 -3.60 -19.11 -35.97
N ALA A 54 -4.44 -18.34 -35.28
CA ALA A 54 -5.10 -17.21 -35.88
C ALA A 54 -4.00 -16.25 -36.37
N GLN A 55 -4.21 -15.59 -37.50
CA GLN A 55 -3.30 -14.56 -38.00
C GLN A 55 -3.20 -13.45 -36.95
N TYR A 56 -2.21 -13.56 -36.06
CA TYR A 56 -1.97 -12.57 -35.04
C TYR A 56 -1.60 -11.28 -35.76
N PRO A 57 -2.25 -10.14 -35.43
CA PRO A 57 -1.78 -8.86 -35.92
C PRO A 57 -0.29 -8.74 -35.58
N SER A 58 0.51 -8.30 -36.56
CA SER A 58 1.96 -8.14 -36.40
C SER A 58 2.27 -7.45 -35.07
N GLY A 59 3.04 -8.11 -34.20
CA GLY A 59 3.38 -7.59 -32.87
C GLY A 59 4.06 -6.22 -32.93
N LEU A 60 4.64 -5.85 -34.07
CA LEU A 60 5.21 -4.53 -34.33
C LEU A 60 4.16 -3.41 -34.28
N ASN A 61 2.96 -3.65 -34.82
CA ASN A 61 1.88 -2.66 -34.80
C ASN A 61 1.41 -2.42 -33.37
N LEU A 62 1.26 -3.50 -32.59
CA LEU A 62 0.92 -3.39 -31.18
C LEU A 62 2.01 -2.64 -30.41
N LEU A 63 3.28 -2.99 -30.62
CA LEU A 63 4.40 -2.33 -29.94
C LEU A 63 4.46 -0.83 -30.27
N SER A 64 4.26 -0.46 -31.54
CA SER A 64 4.22 0.93 -31.98
C SER A 64 3.07 1.69 -31.31
N THR A 65 1.87 1.11 -31.30
CA THR A 65 0.71 1.67 -30.60
C THR A 65 0.98 1.85 -29.11
N CYS A 66 1.55 0.84 -28.44
CA CYS A 66 1.91 0.92 -27.03
C CYS A 66 2.95 2.02 -26.76
N ARG A 67 3.96 2.17 -27.63
CA ARG A 67 4.97 3.23 -27.49
C ARG A 67 4.36 4.62 -27.66
N GLN A 68 3.49 4.79 -28.65
CA GLN A 68 2.78 6.05 -28.86
C GLN A 68 1.95 6.38 -27.63
N LEU A 69 1.01 5.50 -27.23
CA LEU A 69 0.16 5.71 -26.06
C LEU A 69 0.95 5.96 -24.78
N HIS A 70 2.08 5.29 -24.60
CA HIS A 70 2.97 5.53 -23.46
C HIS A 70 3.53 6.96 -23.48
N ALA A 71 3.99 7.46 -24.64
CA ALA A 71 4.46 8.82 -24.78
C ALA A 71 3.33 9.84 -24.56
N GLU A 72 2.14 9.59 -25.11
CA GLU A 72 0.96 10.46 -24.94
C GLU A 72 0.54 10.54 -23.45
N ALA A 73 0.45 9.38 -22.79
CA ALA A 73 0.12 9.27 -21.37
C ALA A 73 1.18 9.91 -20.46
N LYS A 74 2.46 9.77 -20.82
CA LYS A 74 3.54 10.41 -20.07
C LYS A 74 3.44 11.94 -20.11
N GLU A 75 3.11 12.50 -21.27
CA GLU A 75 2.93 13.94 -21.41
C GLU A 75 1.69 14.45 -20.66
N CYS A 76 0.56 13.75 -20.79
CA CYS A 76 -0.67 14.07 -20.06
C CYS A 76 -0.46 14.03 -18.54
N ALA A 77 0.25 13.00 -18.05
CA ALA A 77 0.54 12.86 -16.62
C ALA A 77 1.43 13.98 -16.07
N ARG A 78 2.35 14.52 -16.87
CA ARG A 78 3.16 15.70 -16.50
C ARG A 78 2.31 16.94 -16.32
N ARG A 79 1.28 17.11 -17.16
CA ARG A 79 0.33 18.23 -17.09
C ARG A 79 -0.61 18.12 -15.89
N LEU A 80 -1.12 16.92 -15.59
CA LEU A 80 -2.19 16.71 -14.61
C LEU A 80 -1.76 16.77 -13.13
N LYS A 81 -0.47 16.81 -12.81
CA LYS A 81 0.04 16.77 -11.42
C LYS A 81 -0.68 15.72 -10.56
N LEU A 82 -0.69 14.48 -11.03
CA LEU A 82 -1.42 13.39 -10.38
C LEU A 82 -0.82 13.10 -8.98
N PRO A 83 -1.65 12.75 -7.98
CA PRO A 83 -1.15 12.35 -6.67
C PRO A 83 -0.53 10.95 -6.73
N TYR A 84 0.52 10.73 -5.95
CA TYR A 84 1.01 9.38 -5.67
C TYR A 84 0.06 8.73 -4.67
N THR A 85 -0.56 7.62 -5.05
CA THR A 85 -1.48 6.88 -4.18
C THR A 85 -1.03 5.44 -4.06
N LEU A 86 -0.67 5.04 -2.84
CA LEU A 86 -0.33 3.69 -2.45
C LEU A 86 -1.50 3.11 -1.64
N ASP A 87 -1.95 1.91 -2.00
CA ASP A 87 -2.90 1.14 -1.21
C ASP A 87 -2.15 0.02 -0.49
N LEU A 88 -2.23 0.03 0.83
CA LEU A 88 -1.53 -0.87 1.70
C LEU A 88 -2.54 -1.77 2.41
N LEU A 89 -2.68 -2.98 1.89
CA LEU A 89 -3.58 -3.98 2.44
C LEU A 89 -2.84 -4.82 3.49
N ILE A 90 -3.26 -4.75 4.74
CA ILE A 90 -2.81 -5.65 5.80
C ILE A 90 -3.78 -6.83 5.85
N ALA A 91 -3.30 -8.01 5.47
CA ALA A 91 -4.10 -9.22 5.50
C ALA A 91 -3.77 -10.07 6.73
N ASN A 92 -4.81 -10.48 7.47
CA ASN A 92 -4.72 -11.35 8.64
C ASN A 92 -3.69 -10.87 9.67
N GLU A 93 -3.49 -9.55 9.80
CA GLU A 93 -2.52 -8.93 10.71
C GLU A 93 -1.06 -9.38 10.52
N THR A 94 -0.76 -10.12 9.45
CA THR A 94 0.52 -10.83 9.29
C THR A 94 1.21 -10.45 7.98
N TYR A 95 0.43 -10.15 6.95
CA TYR A 95 0.94 -9.87 5.61
C TYR A 95 0.62 -8.44 5.21
N ILE A 96 1.57 -7.78 4.55
CA ILE A 96 1.37 -6.47 3.94
C ILE A 96 1.45 -6.65 2.42
N PHE A 97 0.41 -6.18 1.73
CA PHE A 97 0.33 -6.18 0.28
C PHE A 97 0.27 -4.74 -0.23
N PRO A 98 1.42 -4.17 -0.63
CA PRO A 98 1.45 -2.85 -1.21
C PRO A 98 1.02 -2.89 -2.68
N THR A 99 0.08 -2.02 -3.05
CA THR A 99 -0.45 -1.89 -4.40
C THR A 99 -0.47 -0.41 -4.77
N TRP A 100 0.34 0.01 -5.74
CA TRP A 100 0.28 1.38 -6.25
C TRP A 100 -1.00 1.56 -7.07
N ILE A 101 -1.90 2.44 -6.61
CA ILE A 101 -3.10 2.82 -7.36
C ILE A 101 -2.74 3.87 -8.41
N SER A 102 -1.91 4.84 -8.03
CA SER A 102 -1.44 5.90 -8.90
C SER A 102 0.04 6.15 -8.65
N CYS A 103 0.85 6.02 -9.69
CA CYS A 103 2.29 6.32 -9.67
C CYS A 103 2.64 7.09 -10.96
N PRO A 104 2.45 8.41 -10.98
CA PRO A 104 2.75 9.20 -12.17
C PRO A 104 4.23 9.10 -12.57
N PRO A 105 4.53 9.27 -13.87
CA PRO A 105 5.89 9.32 -14.37
C PRO A 105 6.63 10.53 -13.80
N ARG A 106 7.90 10.28 -13.45
CA ARG A 106 8.70 11.18 -12.63
C ARG A 106 9.14 12.43 -13.41
N THR A 107 9.00 13.60 -12.80
CA THR A 107 9.57 14.88 -13.26
C THR A 107 10.63 15.42 -12.31
N SER A 108 10.53 15.14 -11.01
CA SER A 108 11.45 15.59 -9.96
C SER A 108 11.81 14.46 -9.00
N ASN A 109 12.96 14.61 -8.34
CA ASN A 109 13.39 13.71 -7.26
C ASN A 109 12.63 13.97 -5.95
N THR A 110 12.02 15.15 -5.82
CA THR A 110 11.15 15.53 -4.71
C THR A 110 9.69 15.25 -5.05
N ILE A 111 9.04 14.43 -4.23
CA ILE A 111 7.63 14.10 -4.30
C ILE A 111 6.91 14.94 -3.24
N SER A 112 5.97 15.80 -3.66
CA SER A 112 5.27 16.71 -2.74
C SER A 112 4.42 15.96 -1.71
N GLU A 113 3.63 14.99 -2.18
CA GLU A 113 2.68 14.24 -1.37
C GLU A 113 2.55 12.80 -1.87
N VAL A 114 2.59 11.84 -0.92
CA VAL A 114 2.26 10.43 -1.13
C VAL A 114 1.09 10.09 -0.21
N LEU A 115 -0.04 9.70 -0.79
CA LEU A 115 -1.21 9.23 -0.08
C LEU A 115 -1.17 7.70 0.06
N VAL A 116 -1.06 7.21 1.28
CA VAL A 116 -1.13 5.80 1.65
C VAL A 116 -2.52 5.51 2.20
N LYS A 117 -3.34 4.78 1.46
CA LYS A 117 -4.63 4.25 1.92
C LYS A 117 -4.39 2.91 2.58
N LEU A 118 -4.74 2.78 3.85
CA LEU A 118 -4.52 1.56 4.59
C LEU A 118 -5.82 0.76 4.68
N ARG A 119 -5.79 -0.49 4.21
CA ARG A 119 -6.93 -1.40 4.28
C ARG A 119 -6.59 -2.59 5.15
N LEU A 120 -7.54 -3.02 5.97
CA LEU A 120 -7.43 -4.23 6.77
C LEU A 120 -8.33 -5.30 6.12
N ALA A 121 -7.80 -6.50 5.89
CA ALA A 121 -8.58 -7.63 5.41
C ALA A 121 -8.32 -8.89 6.24
N GLY A 122 -9.40 -9.46 6.76
CA GLY A 122 -9.34 -10.61 7.65
C GLY A 122 -8.86 -10.22 9.05
N VAL A 123 -9.61 -10.64 10.07
CA VAL A 123 -9.13 -10.65 11.45
C VAL A 123 -8.72 -12.09 11.75
N TYR A 124 -7.58 -12.27 12.39
CA TYR A 124 -7.12 -13.58 12.82
C TYR A 124 -8.17 -14.20 13.75
N SER A 125 -8.97 -15.13 13.22
CA SER A 125 -9.90 -15.89 14.05
C SER A 125 -9.11 -16.99 14.74
N ARG A 126 -8.95 -16.89 16.07
CA ARG A 126 -8.33 -17.91 16.93
C ARG A 126 -8.96 -19.31 16.83
N ILE A 127 -10.04 -19.46 16.06
CA ILE A 127 -10.78 -20.72 15.88
C ILE A 127 -9.93 -21.76 15.11
N LEU A 128 -8.94 -21.33 14.33
CA LEU A 128 -7.97 -22.27 13.73
C LEU A 128 -6.84 -22.51 14.75
N SER A 129 -6.75 -23.75 15.21
CA SER A 129 -5.96 -24.33 16.30
C SER A 129 -4.42 -24.21 16.19
N SER A 130 -3.91 -23.16 15.57
CA SER A 130 -2.48 -22.83 15.55
C SER A 130 -2.16 -21.85 16.69
N PRO A 131 -1.13 -22.11 17.52
CA PRO A 131 -0.74 -21.24 18.63
C PRO A 131 -0.05 -19.94 18.20
N MET A 132 -0.13 -19.54 16.92
CA MET A 132 0.43 -18.26 16.49
C MET A 132 -0.45 -17.11 16.96
N LEU A 133 0.08 -16.32 17.90
CA LEU A 133 -0.56 -15.10 18.37
C LEU A 133 -0.80 -14.14 17.19
N PRO A 134 -1.96 -13.44 17.15
CA PRO A 134 -2.25 -12.41 16.16
C PRO A 134 -1.10 -11.40 16.06
N GLY A 135 -0.74 -10.99 14.84
CA GLY A 135 0.43 -10.14 14.60
C GLY A 135 0.41 -8.80 15.35
N PHE A 136 -0.78 -8.23 15.61
CA PHE A 136 -0.91 -7.01 16.41
C PHE A 136 -0.90 -7.23 17.93
N THR A 137 -1.13 -8.46 18.40
CA THR A 137 -1.18 -8.78 19.85
C THR A 137 0.17 -9.08 20.46
N LYS A 138 1.24 -9.21 19.66
CA LYS A 138 2.61 -9.31 20.18
C LYS A 138 3.13 -8.02 20.82
N PHE A 139 2.35 -6.94 20.79
CA PHE A 139 2.62 -5.74 21.58
C PHE A 139 2.33 -6.00 23.06
N ALA A 140 3.29 -6.61 23.74
CA ALA A 140 3.36 -6.43 25.19
C ALA A 140 3.63 -4.94 25.44
N PRO A 141 2.83 -4.25 26.28
CA PRO A 141 2.98 -2.81 26.54
C PRO A 141 4.32 -2.43 27.19
N ASN A 142 5.15 -3.41 27.56
CA ASN A 142 6.37 -3.25 28.34
C ASN A 142 7.65 -3.57 27.56
N GLU A 143 7.56 -4.01 26.29
CA GLU A 143 8.74 -4.24 25.44
C GLU A 143 8.91 -3.05 24.48
N GLU A 144 9.64 -2.03 24.94
CA GLU A 144 9.90 -0.79 24.19
C GLU A 144 10.75 -1.00 22.92
N ASP A 145 11.37 -2.17 22.75
CA ASP A 145 12.40 -2.39 21.72
C ASP A 145 11.95 -3.18 20.48
N ILE A 146 10.79 -3.86 20.51
CA ILE A 146 10.32 -4.61 19.34
C ILE A 146 9.39 -3.72 18.53
N LEU A 147 10.02 -2.95 17.64
CA LEU A 147 9.44 -2.47 16.39
C LEU A 147 8.31 -3.39 15.90
N SER A 148 7.10 -2.86 15.64
CA SER A 148 6.07 -3.70 15.03
C SER A 148 6.65 -4.31 13.76
N PRO A 149 6.48 -5.62 13.51
CA PRO A 149 6.83 -6.21 12.22
C PRO A 149 6.25 -5.42 11.04
N PHE A 150 5.10 -4.76 11.27
CA PHE A 150 4.53 -3.79 10.36
C PHE A 150 5.35 -2.53 10.15
N ALA A 151 5.77 -1.83 11.21
CA ALA A 151 6.54 -0.59 11.09
C ALA A 151 7.88 -0.86 10.39
N GLN A 152 8.52 -2.00 10.67
CA GLN A 152 9.68 -2.48 9.91
C GLN A 152 9.35 -2.69 8.44
N SER A 153 8.27 -3.41 8.14
CA SER A 153 7.86 -3.68 6.76
C SER A 153 7.47 -2.41 6.00
N LEU A 154 6.82 -1.45 6.66
CA LEU A 154 6.47 -0.15 6.10
C LEU A 154 7.71 0.70 5.87
N ALA A 155 8.63 0.77 6.85
CA ALA A 155 9.90 1.47 6.70
C ALA A 155 10.72 0.86 5.57
N HIS A 156 10.76 -0.47 5.46
CA HIS A 156 11.42 -1.18 4.36
C HIS A 156 10.78 -0.86 3.00
N LEU A 157 9.46 -0.88 2.92
CA LEU A 157 8.73 -0.50 1.70
C LEU A 157 9.06 0.94 1.29
N LEU A 158 8.98 1.88 2.23
CA LEU A 158 9.30 3.28 1.98
C LEU A 158 10.76 3.45 1.56
N ARG A 159 11.69 2.72 2.18
CA ARG A 159 13.10 2.68 1.78
C ARG A 159 13.25 2.20 0.33
N CYS A 160 12.67 1.05 -0.03
CA CYS A 160 12.71 0.56 -1.41
C CYS A 160 12.14 1.58 -2.41
N PHE A 161 11.07 2.27 -2.03
CA PHE A 161 10.50 3.35 -2.82
C PHE A 161 11.44 4.56 -2.92
N LEU A 162 12.08 4.99 -1.84
CA LEU A 162 13.00 6.13 -1.88
C LEU A 162 14.31 5.80 -2.62
N LEU A 163 14.65 4.53 -2.77
CA LEU A 163 15.84 4.07 -3.50
C LEU A 163 15.62 3.96 -5.01
N GLY A 164 14.52 3.33 -5.46
CA GLY A 164 14.28 3.09 -6.89
C GLY A 164 12.87 3.46 -7.39
N GLY A 165 12.04 3.97 -6.49
CA GLY A 165 10.62 4.29 -6.69
C GLY A 165 9.73 3.04 -6.84
N ALA A 166 8.50 3.24 -7.32
CA ALA A 166 7.44 2.22 -7.27
C ALA A 166 7.74 0.89 -8.00
N ALA A 167 8.60 0.94 -9.03
CA ALA A 167 9.01 -0.23 -9.82
C ALA A 167 10.31 -0.85 -9.34
N SER A 168 10.92 -0.33 -8.26
CA SER A 168 12.09 -0.95 -7.66
C SER A 168 11.69 -2.34 -7.19
N ALA A 169 12.15 -3.35 -7.91
CA ALA A 169 12.04 -4.72 -7.42
C ALA A 169 12.70 -4.74 -6.05
N SER A 170 12.07 -5.40 -5.09
CA SER A 170 12.65 -5.72 -3.79
C SER A 170 13.80 -6.71 -3.98
N SER A 171 14.83 -6.37 -4.76
CA SER A 171 16.12 -7.01 -4.63
C SER A 171 16.60 -6.56 -3.27
N HIS A 172 16.53 -7.47 -2.30
CA HIS A 172 17.16 -7.35 -0.98
C HIS A 172 18.49 -6.62 -1.15
N PRO A 173 18.57 -5.31 -0.86
CA PRO A 173 19.87 -4.67 -0.83
C PRO A 173 20.58 -5.31 0.36
N ALA A 174 21.85 -5.65 0.20
CA ALA A 174 22.71 -5.97 1.33
C ALA A 174 22.46 -4.90 2.40
N VAL A 175 21.88 -5.31 3.53
CA VAL A 175 21.22 -4.48 4.55
C VAL A 175 22.20 -3.49 5.23
N SER A 176 23.48 -3.53 4.88
CA SER A 176 24.57 -2.99 5.69
C SER A 176 25.49 -2.00 4.97
N ALA A 177 25.08 -1.38 3.86
CA ALA A 177 25.82 -0.25 3.30
C ALA A 177 25.36 1.07 3.95
N PRO A 178 26.16 1.72 4.82
CA PRO A 178 25.78 2.95 5.54
C PRO A 178 25.66 4.20 4.65
N ASN A 179 25.98 4.10 3.36
CA ASN A 179 25.91 5.19 2.39
C ASN A 179 25.02 4.81 1.21
N VAL A 180 23.71 4.70 1.46
CA VAL A 180 22.75 4.58 0.35
C VAL A 180 22.23 5.96 -0.02
N ASP A 181 22.63 6.44 -1.20
CA ASP A 181 22.08 7.66 -1.78
C ASP A 181 20.63 7.41 -2.21
N TYR A 182 19.70 7.91 -1.41
CA TYR A 182 18.29 7.90 -1.78
C TYR A 182 18.08 8.83 -2.97
N GLN A 183 17.51 8.28 -4.03
CA GLN A 183 17.20 9.02 -5.24
C GLN A 183 16.02 9.98 -5.05
N TYR A 184 15.16 9.71 -4.06
CA TYR A 184 13.92 10.45 -3.85
C TYR A 184 13.78 11.02 -2.45
N SER A 185 12.96 12.05 -2.33
CA SER A 185 12.46 12.57 -1.05
C SER A 185 10.96 12.79 -1.12
N ILE A 186 10.27 12.58 0.00
CA ILE A 186 8.84 12.77 0.16
C ILE A 186 8.62 13.96 1.08
N GLY A 187 8.00 15.03 0.58
CA GLY A 187 7.64 16.19 1.38
C GLY A 187 6.57 15.85 2.41
N THR A 188 5.50 15.19 1.98
CA THR A 188 4.35 14.81 2.83
C THR A 188 3.96 13.36 2.60
N LEU A 189 4.02 12.53 3.64
CA LEU A 189 3.43 11.20 3.63
C LEU A 189 2.09 11.26 4.37
N VAL A 190 0.99 11.09 3.66
CA VAL A 190 -0.35 11.01 4.26
C VAL A 190 -0.72 9.55 4.42
N ILE A 191 -0.96 9.09 5.64
CA ILE A 191 -1.48 7.75 5.91
C ILE A 191 -2.94 7.88 6.32
N ASP A 192 -3.84 7.43 5.45
CA ASP A 192 -5.28 7.50 5.63
C ASP A 192 -5.84 6.11 5.91
N VAL A 193 -6.51 5.99 7.05
CA VAL A 193 -7.23 4.77 7.44
C VAL A 193 -8.71 5.04 7.20
N PRO A 194 -9.29 4.59 6.07
CA PRO A 194 -10.73 4.63 5.90
C PRO A 194 -11.39 3.71 6.93
N SER A 195 -12.43 4.20 7.59
CA SER A 195 -13.41 3.37 8.26
C SER A 195 -14.02 2.43 7.22
N PRO A 196 -14.26 1.17 7.57
CA PRO A 196 -14.87 0.21 6.67
C PRO A 196 -16.21 0.78 6.15
N PRO A 197 -16.36 1.00 4.82
CA PRO A 197 -17.46 1.81 4.29
C PRO A 197 -18.84 1.18 4.45
N ASP A 198 -18.94 -0.14 4.53
CA ASP A 198 -20.21 -0.85 4.67
C ASP A 198 -19.95 -2.24 5.28
N LEU A 199 -20.05 -2.35 6.61
CA LEU A 199 -20.38 -3.63 7.20
C LEU A 199 -21.90 -3.69 7.24
N LYS A 200 -22.49 -4.29 6.21
CA LYS A 200 -23.88 -4.73 6.31
C LYS A 200 -23.99 -5.58 7.58
N GLU A 201 -25.00 -5.31 8.41
CA GLU A 201 -25.28 -5.91 9.74
C GLU A 201 -25.34 -7.47 9.79
N GLY A 202 -24.95 -8.20 8.74
CA GLY A 202 -25.09 -9.65 8.63
C GLY A 202 -23.79 -10.45 8.44
N GLU A 203 -22.65 -9.81 8.17
CA GLU A 203 -21.37 -10.55 8.14
C GLU A 203 -20.83 -10.66 9.57
N THR A 204 -21.37 -11.64 10.30
CA THR A 204 -20.93 -12.01 11.65
C THR A 204 -19.45 -12.38 11.64
N PHE A 205 -18.60 -11.39 11.95
CA PHE A 205 -17.23 -11.65 12.33
C PHE A 205 -17.22 -12.27 13.73
N CYS A 206 -16.40 -13.30 13.90
CA CYS A 206 -16.28 -14.07 15.13
C CYS A 206 -16.07 -13.13 16.32
N ARG A 207 -16.94 -13.24 17.32
CA ARG A 207 -16.85 -12.56 18.62
C ARG A 207 -15.40 -12.57 19.10
N LEU A 208 -14.76 -11.40 19.09
CA LEU A 208 -13.57 -11.12 19.89
C LEU A 208 -14.04 -11.19 21.34
N ARG A 209 -13.94 -12.39 21.94
CA ARG A 209 -14.27 -12.61 23.34
C ARG A 209 -13.16 -11.97 24.18
N HIS A 210 -13.59 -11.03 25.00
CA HIS A 210 -12.94 -10.49 26.21
C HIS A 210 -11.84 -11.38 26.78
N ASP A 211 -10.56 -11.09 26.50
CA ASP A 211 -9.40 -11.59 27.25
C ASP A 211 -8.19 -10.64 27.11
N LEU A 212 -8.45 -9.34 26.95
CA LEU A 212 -7.44 -8.32 27.22
C LEU A 212 -7.92 -7.57 28.46
N ASP A 213 -7.11 -7.57 29.51
CA ASP A 213 -7.27 -6.83 30.77
C ASP A 213 -7.22 -5.31 30.57
N PHE A 214 -7.99 -4.81 29.62
CA PHE A 214 -8.26 -3.39 29.37
C PHE A 214 -9.48 -2.94 30.18
N VAL A 215 -9.53 -3.33 31.45
CA VAL A 215 -10.68 -3.14 32.37
C VAL A 215 -10.94 -1.66 32.72
N ASN A 216 -10.08 -0.72 32.31
CA ASN A 216 -10.21 0.68 32.70
C ASN A 216 -10.54 1.68 31.57
N SER A 217 -10.74 1.24 30.32
CA SER A 217 -11.32 2.13 29.31
C SER A 217 -12.81 1.85 29.14
N THR A 218 -13.63 2.88 29.34
CA THR A 218 -15.09 2.93 29.17
C THR A 218 -15.49 2.72 27.71
N ILE A 219 -15.24 1.52 27.18
CA ILE A 219 -15.67 1.14 25.84
C ILE A 219 -17.00 0.40 25.97
N ASN A 220 -18.04 0.96 25.33
CA ASN A 220 -19.38 0.37 25.33
C ASN A 220 -19.34 -1.03 24.71
N PRO A 221 -19.82 -2.08 25.40
CA PRO A 221 -19.81 -3.46 24.90
C PRO A 221 -20.76 -3.72 23.71
N LEU A 222 -21.44 -2.68 23.22
CA LEU A 222 -22.35 -2.72 22.08
C LEU A 222 -21.68 -2.28 20.76
N GLU A 223 -20.43 -1.83 20.78
CA GLU A 223 -19.75 -1.41 19.54
C GLU A 223 -19.34 -2.63 18.68
N HIS A 224 -19.59 -2.54 17.37
CA HIS A 224 -19.24 -3.58 16.41
C HIS A 224 -17.72 -3.86 16.45
N PRO A 225 -17.26 -5.12 16.45
CA PRO A 225 -15.84 -5.48 16.63
C PRO A 225 -14.89 -4.83 15.61
N LEU A 226 -15.37 -4.46 14.42
CA LEU A 226 -14.57 -3.78 13.40
C LEU A 226 -14.38 -2.28 13.66
N ILE A 227 -15.30 -1.63 14.38
CA ILE A 227 -15.13 -0.24 14.86
C ILE A 227 -14.08 -0.21 15.98
N LEU A 228 -14.10 -1.23 16.84
CA LEU A 228 -13.08 -1.40 17.87
C LEU A 228 -11.71 -1.71 17.26
N HIS A 229 -11.67 -2.54 16.22
CA HIS A 229 -10.43 -2.87 15.51
C HIS A 229 -9.85 -1.66 14.77
N SER A 230 -10.68 -0.84 14.10
CA SER A 230 -10.21 0.39 13.45
C SER A 230 -9.71 1.43 14.45
N ARG A 231 -10.39 1.60 15.59
CA ARG A 231 -9.92 2.49 16.68
C ARG A 231 -8.63 1.99 17.33
N PHE A 232 -8.52 0.69 17.60
CA PHE A 232 -7.30 0.09 18.13
C PHE A 232 -6.15 0.27 17.14
N PHE A 233 -6.40 -0.04 15.87
CA PHE A 233 -5.44 0.13 14.80
C PHE A 233 -4.99 1.59 14.68
N PHE A 234 -5.92 2.55 14.79
CA PHE A 234 -5.62 3.96 14.77
C PHE A 234 -4.76 4.41 15.98
N HIS A 235 -5.09 3.95 17.19
CA HIS A 235 -4.25 4.19 18.36
C HIS A 235 -2.86 3.58 18.22
N TRP A 236 -2.79 2.38 17.66
CA TRP A 236 -1.54 1.70 17.39
C TRP A 236 -0.72 2.43 16.30
N MET A 237 -1.36 3.00 15.28
CA MET A 237 -0.74 3.88 14.30
C MET A 237 -0.17 5.13 14.95
N ILE A 238 -0.90 5.78 15.87
CA ILE A 238 -0.38 6.91 16.65
C ILE A 238 0.85 6.50 17.46
N ARG A 239 0.84 5.32 18.08
CA ARG A 239 2.02 4.80 18.80
C ARG A 239 3.19 4.55 17.87
N CYS A 240 2.98 3.93 16.71
CA CYS A 240 4.02 3.76 15.68
C CYS A 240 4.57 5.11 15.23
N ALA A 241 3.72 6.14 15.18
CA ALA A 241 4.08 7.50 14.83
C ALA A 241 4.95 8.16 15.92
N SER A 242 4.56 8.02 17.19
CA SER A 242 5.37 8.47 18.33
C SER A 242 6.70 7.71 18.44
N TRP A 243 6.71 6.42 18.12
CA TRP A 243 7.94 5.64 18.03
C TRP A 243 8.85 6.14 16.90
N LEU A 244 8.29 6.46 15.72
CA LEU A 244 9.05 7.10 14.64
C LEU A 244 9.66 8.43 15.08
N GLU A 245 8.99 9.20 15.94
CA GLU A 245 9.54 10.44 16.52
C GLU A 245 10.70 10.14 17.47
N SER A 246 10.52 9.23 18.43
CA SER A 246 11.46 9.00 19.54
C SER A 246 12.63 8.08 19.23
N HIS A 247 12.52 7.22 18.22
CA HIS A 247 13.50 6.17 17.97
C HIS A 247 14.53 6.63 16.93
N ASP A 248 15.81 6.52 17.29
CA ASP A 248 16.95 7.03 16.51
C ASP A 248 17.87 5.91 16.01
N SER A 249 17.28 4.81 15.53
CA SER A 249 18.07 3.82 14.78
C SER A 249 18.67 4.48 13.52
N GLU A 250 19.89 4.09 13.15
CA GLU A 250 20.60 4.62 11.98
C GLU A 250 19.74 4.54 10.71
N GLU A 251 19.04 3.43 10.50
CA GLU A 251 18.13 3.24 9.35
C GLU A 251 17.00 4.27 9.32
N LEU A 252 16.41 4.57 10.47
CA LEU A 252 15.36 5.58 10.58
C LEU A 252 15.92 6.97 10.38
N VAL A 253 17.11 7.29 10.87
CA VAL A 253 17.72 8.61 10.66
C VAL A 253 17.85 8.91 9.17
N HIS A 254 18.28 7.93 8.39
CA HIS A 254 18.33 8.03 6.94
C HIS A 254 16.94 8.23 6.31
N LEU A 255 15.96 7.41 6.71
CA LEU A 255 14.58 7.57 6.24
C LEU A 255 14.01 8.96 6.57
N LYS A 256 14.25 9.44 7.79
CA LYS A 256 13.79 10.73 8.32
C LYS A 256 14.33 11.90 7.49
N ARG A 257 15.59 11.85 7.03
CA ARG A 257 16.17 12.89 6.15
C ARG A 257 15.44 13.05 4.81
N HIS A 258 14.82 11.98 4.32
CA HIS A 258 14.10 11.97 3.06
C HIS A 258 12.57 12.10 3.23
N LEU A 259 12.09 12.30 4.46
CA LEU A 259 10.69 12.46 4.79
C LEU A 259 10.44 13.79 5.50
N GLY A 260 9.66 14.69 4.91
CA GLY A 260 9.38 16.00 5.51
C GLY A 260 8.40 15.93 6.67
N LYS A 261 7.14 15.56 6.38
CA LYS A 261 6.09 15.40 7.40
C LYS A 261 5.23 14.17 7.14
N VAL A 262 4.70 13.58 8.21
CA VAL A 262 3.74 12.48 8.17
C VAL A 262 2.41 12.96 8.72
N ILE A 263 1.33 12.75 7.98
CA ILE A 263 -0.03 13.13 8.37
C ILE A 263 -0.86 11.85 8.52
N PHE A 264 -1.41 11.62 9.70
CA PHE A 264 -2.33 10.52 9.96
C PHE A 264 -3.77 11.03 9.81
N ARG A 265 -4.52 10.38 8.93
CA ARG A 265 -5.94 10.65 8.69
C ARG A 265 -6.79 9.43 9.07
N LEU A 266 -7.97 9.72 9.59
CA LEU A 266 -9.04 8.76 9.81
C LEU A 266 -10.23 9.30 9.02
N ASP A 267 -10.72 8.53 8.06
CA ASP A 267 -11.80 8.95 7.15
C ASP A 267 -11.52 10.29 6.45
N GLY A 268 -10.29 10.49 5.98
CA GLY A 268 -9.86 11.74 5.35
C GLY A 268 -9.71 12.93 6.31
N LYS A 269 -10.06 12.80 7.60
CA LYS A 269 -9.86 13.85 8.60
C LYS A 269 -8.50 13.71 9.25
N THR A 270 -7.71 14.78 9.25
CA THR A 270 -6.40 14.82 9.92
C THR A 270 -6.56 14.68 11.43
N GLN A 271 -5.84 13.72 12.01
CA GLN A 271 -5.85 13.44 13.44
C GLN A 271 -4.53 13.80 14.12
N LYS A 272 -3.40 13.42 13.50
CA LYS A 272 -2.05 13.75 14.00
C LYS A 272 -1.17 14.17 12.82
N THR A 273 -0.36 15.20 13.02
CA THR A 273 0.70 15.60 12.09
C THR A 273 2.03 15.55 12.81
N ILE A 274 2.99 14.89 12.20
CA ILE A 274 4.35 14.75 12.70
C ILE A 274 5.28 15.44 11.72
N LYS A 275 6.05 16.40 12.21
CA LYS A 275 7.15 16.99 11.45
C LYS A 275 8.39 16.18 11.76
N ILE A 276 8.92 15.49 10.76
CA ILE A 276 10.10 14.64 10.93
C ILE A 276 11.38 15.48 10.82
N TRP A 277 11.33 16.58 10.06
CA TRP A 277 12.44 17.51 9.91
C TRP A 277 11.96 18.97 9.92
N SER A 278 12.75 19.85 10.55
CA SER A 278 12.68 21.31 10.49
C SER A 278 14.06 21.86 10.20
#